data_AF-A0AAW2U1E0-F1
#
_entry.id   AF-A0AAW2U1E0-F1
#
_cell.length_a   1.000
_cell.length_b   1.000
_cell.length_c   1.000
_cell.angle_alpha   90.00
_cell.angle_beta   90.00
_cell.angle_gamma   90.00
#
_symmetry.space_group_name_H-M   'P 1'
#
loop_
_entity.id
_entity.type
_entity.pdbx_description
1 polymer ?
#
loop_
_entity_poly.entity_id
_entity_poly.type
_entity_poly.pdbx_seq_one_letter_code
_entity_poly.pdbx_strand_id
1 'polypeptide(L)'
;MSWTSRSPRPCLRGPRQRRVTFDKWLEDNRKVRSIILASITNKIQNYYDRLDDVPSIMLHIKEVYAVLDWHIRYAATKAFFGTEMAEGSSVQSHRVKMLSLMEKLEDLKARLNNDT
;
A
#
# COMPACT_ATOMS: atom_id res chain seq x y z
N MET A 1 -11.28 1.71 -21.53
CA MET A 1 -11.52 3.14 -21.23
C MET A 1 -10.42 3.61 -20.29
N SER A 2 -9.48 4.40 -20.79
CA SER A 2 -8.30 4.85 -20.05
C SER A 2 -8.64 6.08 -19.18
N TRP A 3 -8.79 5.87 -17.88
CA TRP A 3 -8.77 6.95 -16.90
C TRP A 3 -7.32 7.41 -16.74
N THR A 4 -6.88 8.41 -17.51
CA THR A 4 -5.60 9.06 -17.25
C THR A 4 -5.78 10.00 -16.06
N SER A 5 -5.27 9.56 -14.89
CA SER A 5 -5.27 10.23 -13.58
C SER A 5 -4.50 11.57 -13.52
N ARG A 6 -4.58 12.42 -14.55
CA ARG A 6 -3.99 13.76 -14.48
C ARG A 6 -5.00 14.76 -13.94
N SER A 7 -4.58 15.47 -12.89
CA SER A 7 -5.24 16.67 -12.38
C SER A 7 -5.69 17.58 -13.54
N PRO A 8 -6.96 18.02 -13.57
CA PRO A 8 -7.45 18.92 -14.61
C PRO A 8 -6.63 20.22 -14.61
N ARG A 9 -6.15 20.67 -15.78
CA ARG A 9 -5.40 21.93 -15.85
C ARG A 9 -6.36 23.11 -15.61
N PRO A 10 -5.99 24.11 -14.78
CA PRO A 10 -6.83 25.27 -14.56
C PRO A 10 -6.89 26.13 -15.82
N CYS A 11 -7.98 26.00 -16.58
CA CYS A 11 -8.25 26.89 -17.71
C CYS A 11 -8.91 28.18 -17.23
N LEU A 12 -8.10 29.14 -16.76
CA LEU A 12 -8.54 30.46 -16.29
C LEU A 12 -9.23 31.35 -17.37
N ARG A 13 -9.33 30.88 -18.62
CA ARG A 13 -10.05 31.53 -19.75
C ARG A 13 -11.11 30.63 -20.42
N GLY A 14 -11.55 29.55 -19.75
CA GLY A 14 -12.56 28.64 -20.29
C GLY A 14 -14.02 29.08 -20.05
N PRO A 15 -15.00 28.43 -20.71
CA PRO A 15 -16.44 28.64 -20.49
C PRO A 15 -16.81 28.53 -19.01
N ARG A 16 -17.82 29.28 -18.54
CA ARG A 16 -18.27 29.27 -17.13
C ARG A 16 -18.45 27.86 -16.57
N GLN A 17 -19.02 26.95 -17.37
CA GLN A 17 -19.24 25.57 -16.96
C GLN A 17 -17.95 24.80 -16.65
N ARG A 18 -16.85 25.07 -17.38
CA ARG A 18 -15.53 24.46 -17.09
C ARG A 18 -14.93 24.94 -15.78
N ARG A 19 -15.21 26.18 -15.36
CA ARG A 19 -14.77 26.71 -14.07
C ARG A 19 -15.53 26.07 -12.93
N VAL A 20 -16.86 26.03 -13.03
CA VAL A 20 -17.74 25.39 -12.03
C VAL A 20 -17.36 23.91 -11.84
N THR A 21 -17.04 23.18 -12.91
CA THR A 21 -16.58 21.78 -12.80
C THR A 21 -15.22 21.65 -12.12
N PHE A 22 -14.31 22.61 -12.35
CA PHE A 22 -12.99 22.62 -11.73
C PHE A 22 -13.08 22.97 -10.23
N ASP A 23 -13.86 23.97 -9.88
CA ASP A 23 -14.08 24.38 -8.49
C ASP A 23 -14.72 23.24 -7.68
N LYS A 24 -15.69 22.54 -8.28
CA LYS A 24 -16.28 21.34 -7.67
C LYS A 24 -15.24 20.23 -7.47
N TRP A 25 -14.39 19.97 -8.47
CA TRP A 25 -13.32 18.98 -8.35
C TRP A 25 -12.34 19.33 -7.23
N LEU A 26 -11.96 20.61 -7.09
CA LEU A 26 -11.06 21.08 -6.05
C LEU A 26 -11.63 20.84 -4.66
N GLU A 27 -12.92 21.15 -4.49
CA GLU A 27 -13.62 20.95 -3.22
C GLU A 27 -13.75 19.47 -2.85
N ASP A 28 -14.13 18.63 -3.81
CA ASP A 28 -14.21 17.18 -3.62
C ASP A 28 -12.82 16.58 -3.30
N ASN A 29 -11.77 17.04 -4.00
CA ASN A 29 -10.38 16.63 -3.75
C ASN A 29 -9.93 16.99 -2.33
N ARG A 30 -10.24 18.20 -1.87
CA ARG A 30 -9.94 18.68 -0.52
C ARG A 30 -10.61 17.83 0.56
N LYS A 31 -11.89 17.49 0.38
CA LYS A 31 -12.64 16.63 1.32
C LYS A 31 -12.05 15.24 1.42
N VAL A 32 -11.81 14.59 0.27
CA VAL A 32 -11.22 13.24 0.23
C VAL A 32 -9.82 13.25 0.86
N ARG A 33 -9.00 14.26 0.56
CA ARG A 33 -7.68 14.43 1.15
C ARG A 33 -7.74 14.56 2.68
N SER A 34 -8.68 15.35 3.20
CA SER A 34 -8.87 15.51 4.66
C SER A 34 -9.22 14.18 5.34
N ILE A 35 -10.10 13.37 4.73
CA ILE A 35 -10.47 12.04 5.25
C ILE A 35 -9.27 11.10 5.26
N ILE A 36 -8.50 11.06 4.16
CA ILE A 36 -7.30 10.23 4.05
C ILE A 36 -6.27 10.64 5.11
N LEU A 37 -5.96 11.93 5.24
CA LEU A 37 -4.99 12.44 6.21
C LEU A 37 -5.42 12.16 7.66
N ALA A 38 -6.70 12.33 7.99
CA ALA A 38 -7.23 12.01 9.32
C ALA A 38 -7.16 10.52 9.66
N SER A 39 -7.23 9.65 8.64
CA SER A 39 -7.15 8.19 8.79
C SER A 39 -5.71 7.66 8.91
N ILE A 40 -4.70 8.49 8.59
CA ILE A 40 -3.28 8.14 8.66
C ILE A 40 -2.70 8.59 10.01
N THR A 41 -1.90 7.74 10.65
CA THR A 41 -1.25 8.05 11.93
C THR A 41 -0.33 9.28 11.82
N ASN A 42 -0.29 10.08 12.89
CA ASN A 42 0.35 11.41 12.93
C ASN A 42 1.82 11.45 12.43
N LYS A 43 2.57 10.35 12.57
CA LYS A 43 3.97 10.25 12.11
C LYS A 43 4.16 10.36 10.59
N ILE A 44 3.13 10.08 9.79
CA ILE A 44 3.22 10.11 8.31
C ILE A 44 2.40 11.29 7.73
N GLN A 45 1.61 11.98 8.54
CA GLN A 45 0.79 13.12 8.11
C GLN A 45 1.63 14.24 7.48
N ASN A 46 2.77 14.59 8.09
CA ASN A 46 3.65 15.67 7.61
C ASN A 46 4.24 15.39 6.19
N TYR A 47 4.30 14.13 5.77
CA TYR A 47 4.74 13.76 4.43
C TYR A 47 3.63 13.94 3.39
N TYR A 48 2.41 13.51 3.71
CA TYR A 48 1.24 13.62 2.83
C TYR A 48 0.64 15.03 2.79
N ASP A 49 0.93 15.88 3.78
CA ASP A 49 0.54 17.30 3.78
C ASP A 49 1.26 18.10 2.67
N ARG A 50 2.37 17.57 2.14
CA ARG A 50 3.14 18.16 1.04
C ARG A 50 2.73 17.69 -0.36
N LEU A 51 1.88 16.67 -0.48
CA LEU A 51 1.39 16.19 -1.77
C LEU A 51 0.10 16.91 -2.15
N ASP A 52 0.12 17.63 -3.27
CA ASP A 52 -0.97 18.55 -3.67
C ASP A 52 -2.24 17.85 -4.18
N ASP A 53 -2.19 16.58 -4.57
CA ASP A 53 -3.36 15.87 -5.11
C ASP A 53 -3.56 14.45 -4.55
N VAL A 54 -4.84 14.09 -4.35
CA VAL A 54 -5.29 12.76 -3.88
C VAL A 54 -4.71 11.59 -4.70
N PRO A 55 -4.62 11.65 -6.05
CA PRO A 55 -4.01 10.58 -6.83
C PRO A 55 -2.55 10.28 -6.45
N SER A 56 -1.73 11.30 -6.19
CA SER A 56 -0.34 11.10 -5.78
C SER A 56 -0.24 10.50 -4.38
N ILE A 57 -1.11 10.93 -3.45
CA ILE A 57 -1.21 10.34 -2.10
C ILE A 57 -1.56 8.85 -2.20
N MET A 58 -2.56 8.50 -3.01
CA MET A 58 -3.01 7.12 -3.19
C MET A 58 -1.93 6.25 -3.87
N LEU A 59 -1.23 6.79 -4.87
CA LEU A 59 -0.14 6.08 -5.54
C LEU A 59 0.98 5.74 -4.56
N HIS A 60 1.41 6.72 -3.75
CA HIS A 60 2.48 6.51 -2.79
C HIS A 60 2.09 5.50 -1.70
N ILE A 61 0.85 5.56 -1.20
CA ILE A 61 0.32 4.57 -0.26
C ILE A 61 0.44 3.16 -0.87
N LYS A 62 0.02 2.98 -2.13
CA LYS A 62 0.14 1.69 -2.83
C LYS A 62 1.59 1.21 -2.93
N GLU A 63 2.53 2.10 -3.27
CA GLU A 63 3.95 1.76 -3.33
C GLU A 63 4.50 1.32 -1.98
N VAL A 64 4.17 2.04 -0.90
CA VAL A 64 4.60 1.69 0.47
C VAL A 64 4.05 0.33 0.89
N TYR A 65 2.77 0.05 0.61
CA TYR A 65 2.18 -1.26 0.91
C TYR A 65 2.79 -2.38 0.07
N ALA A 66 3.10 -2.14 -1.21
CA ALA A 66 3.78 -3.12 -2.06
C ALA A 66 5.20 -3.44 -1.56
N VAL A 67 5.95 -2.42 -1.10
CA VAL A 67 7.27 -2.59 -0.47
C VAL A 67 7.15 -3.36 0.85
N LEU A 68 6.15 -3.04 1.67
CA LEU A 68 5.91 -3.75 2.93
C LEU A 68 5.61 -5.23 2.68
N ASP A 69 4.77 -5.53 1.70
CA ASP A 69 4.42 -6.88 1.28
C ASP A 69 5.64 -7.65 0.75
N TRP A 70 6.51 -7.00 -0.04
CA TRP A 70 7.81 -7.55 -0.43
C TRP A 70 8.68 -7.89 0.78
N HIS A 71 8.78 -7.00 1.76
CA HIS A 71 9.58 -7.21 2.96
C HIS A 71 9.06 -8.37 3.81
N ILE A 72 7.73 -8.48 3.97
CA ILE A 72 7.09 -9.59 4.71
C ILE A 72 7.41 -10.92 4.03
N ARG A 73 7.28 -11.00 2.70
CA ARG A 73 7.64 -12.20 1.94
C ARG A 73 9.10 -12.57 2.11
N TYR A 74 9.99 -11.60 1.93
CA TYR A 74 11.42 -11.82 2.06
C TYR A 74 11.77 -12.34 3.47
N ALA A 75 11.21 -11.73 4.52
CA ALA A 75 11.44 -12.14 5.90
C ALA A 75 10.94 -13.57 6.18
N ALA A 76 9.76 -13.93 5.70
CA ALA A 76 9.20 -15.28 5.86
C ALA A 76 10.04 -16.34 5.14
N THR A 77 10.40 -16.08 3.88
CA THR A 77 11.25 -16.97 3.08
C THR A 77 12.63 -17.14 3.72
N LYS A 78 13.24 -16.03 4.16
CA LYS A 78 14.53 -16.06 4.87
C LYS A 78 14.44 -16.86 6.17
N ALA A 79 13.37 -16.70 6.94
CA ALA A 79 13.17 -17.47 8.17
C ALA A 79 13.03 -18.98 7.88
N PHE A 80 12.32 -19.37 6.82
CA PHE A 80 12.20 -20.76 6.43
C PHE A 80 13.54 -21.38 6.02
N PHE A 81 14.25 -20.77 5.05
CA PHE A 81 15.53 -21.29 4.59
C PHE A 81 16.65 -21.19 5.62
N GLY A 82 16.57 -20.23 6.54
CA GLY A 82 17.53 -20.08 7.65
C GLY A 82 17.18 -20.90 8.89
N THR A 83 16.11 -21.69 8.88
CA THR A 83 15.75 -22.53 10.03
C THR A 83 16.61 -23.78 10.03
N GLU A 84 17.67 -23.77 10.85
CA GLU A 84 18.49 -24.94 11.13
C GLU A 84 18.01 -25.67 12.41
N MET A 85 18.32 -26.95 12.48
CA MET A 85 18.05 -27.77 13.65
C MET A 85 19.20 -27.57 14.65
N ALA A 86 18.89 -27.13 15.87
CA ALA A 86 19.91 -26.96 16.90
C ALA A 86 20.46 -28.32 17.35
N GLU A 87 21.75 -28.37 17.67
CA GLU A 87 22.39 -29.59 18.19
C GLU A 87 21.70 -30.06 19.49
N GLY A 88 21.43 -31.35 19.59
CA GLY A 88 20.68 -31.93 20.70
C GLY A 88 19.16 -31.64 20.71
N SER A 89 18.63 -30.91 19.72
CA SER A 89 17.18 -30.65 19.63
C SER A 89 16.40 -31.81 19.00
N SER A 90 15.13 -31.96 19.39
CA SER A 90 14.26 -33.00 18.85
C SER A 90 13.89 -32.74 17.39
N VAL A 91 14.09 -33.76 16.54
CA VAL A 91 13.66 -33.76 15.13
C VAL A 91 12.17 -33.46 14.99
N GLN A 92 11.33 -33.97 15.90
CA GLN A 92 9.89 -33.68 15.85
C GLN A 92 9.58 -32.22 16.13
N SER A 93 10.25 -31.62 17.12
CA SER A 93 10.09 -30.19 17.41
C SER A 93 10.49 -29.34 16.21
N HIS A 94 11.60 -29.67 15.57
CA HIS A 94 12.05 -29.00 14.36
C HIS A 94 11.08 -29.15 13.18
N ARG A 95 10.54 -30.36 12.95
CA ARG A 95 9.53 -30.61 11.93
C ARG A 95 8.27 -29.77 12.14
N VAL A 96 7.77 -29.68 13.36
CA VAL A 96 6.60 -28.84 13.72
C VAL A 96 6.89 -27.36 13.41
N LYS A 97 8.10 -26.89 13.73
CA LYS A 97 8.53 -25.52 13.41
C LYS A 97 8.58 -25.27 11.91
N MET A 98 9.14 -26.19 11.13
CA MET A 98 9.18 -26.10 9.67
C MET A 98 7.79 -26.11 9.05
N LEU A 99 6.88 -26.97 9.53
CA LEU A 99 5.49 -27.03 9.09
C LEU A 99 4.79 -25.67 9.29
N SER A 100 4.92 -25.07 10.47
CA SER A 100 4.33 -23.74 10.74
C SER A 100 4.87 -22.64 9.83
N LEU A 101 6.16 -22.69 9.48
CA LEU A 101 6.74 -21.74 8.52
C LEU A 101 6.25 -22.00 7.08
N MET A 102 6.04 -23.25 6.71
CA MET A 102 5.48 -23.62 5.41
C MET A 102 4.03 -23.14 5.26
N GLU A 103 3.19 -23.34 6.28
CA GLU A 103 1.82 -22.83 6.31
C GLU A 103 1.76 -21.31 6.15
N LYS A 104 2.66 -20.57 6.82
CA LYS A 104 2.78 -19.11 6.66
C LYS A 104 3.17 -18.71 5.24
N LEU A 105 4.05 -19.46 4.59
CA LEU A 105 4.43 -19.20 3.20
C LEU A 105 3.29 -19.48 2.23
N GLU A 106 2.50 -20.53 2.46
CA GLU A 106 1.31 -20.85 1.67
C GLU A 106 0.25 -19.75 1.78
N ASP A 107 -0.01 -19.23 2.99
CA ASP A 107 -0.91 -18.09 3.20
C ASP A 107 -0.45 -16.85 2.43
N LEU A 108 0.84 -16.51 2.53
CA LEU A 108 1.42 -15.38 1.78
C LEU A 108 1.32 -15.58 0.26
N LYS A 109 1.45 -16.81 -0.24
CA LYS A 109 1.26 -17.14 -1.65
C LYS A 109 -0.20 -17.01 -2.08
N ALA A 110 -1.14 -17.46 -1.26
CA ALA A 110 -2.56 -17.36 -1.54
C ALA A 110 -3.01 -15.89 -1.64
N ARG A 111 -2.50 -15.02 -0.75
CA ARG A 111 -2.76 -13.57 -0.79
C ARG A 111 -2.31 -12.92 -2.10
N LEU A 112 -1.19 -13.35 -2.68
CA LEU A 112 -0.71 -12.85 -3.98
C LEU A 112 -1.69 -13.17 -5.13
N ASN A 113 -2.22 -14.39 -5.14
CA ASN A 113 -3.10 -14.85 -6.23
C ASN A 113 -4.47 -14.16 -6.23
N ASN A 114 -4.86 -13.56 -5.10
CA ASN A 114 -6.12 -12.83 -4.96
C ASN A 114 -6.01 -11.34 -5.34
N ASP A 115 -4.79 -10.81 -5.48
CA ASP A 115 -4.52 -9.42 -5.88
C ASP A 115 -4.34 -9.25 -7.41
N THR A 116 -4.55 -10.32 -8.19
CA THR A 116 -4.50 -10.34 -9.67
C THR A 116 -5.90 -10.46 -10.27
#